data_AF-A0A453IJE5-F1
#
_entry.id   AF-A0A453IJE5-F1
#
_cell.length_a   1.000
_cell.length_b   1.000
_cell.length_c   1.000
_cell.angle_alpha   90.00
_cell.angle_beta   90.00
_cell.angle_gamma   90.00
#
_symmetry.space_group_name_H-M   'P 1'
#
loop_
_entity.id
_entity.type
_entity.pdbx_description
1 polymer ?
#
loop_
_entity_poly.entity_id
_entity_poly.type
_entity_poly.pdbx_seq_one_letter_code
_entity_poly.pdbx_strand_id
1 'polypeptide(L)'
;MRWNELVRAALNRSSPSPSPGATGGGEKQKVHPVRDGAGGLQSRDFRCVVSKQMVGILLTVWVRGDLRRFVRRPSVSCVGCGVMGCLGNKGAVSVRFWLRDTSFCFVCCHLASGGREGDEAHRNADAAEILRRTSFPRRHCSSSSPSLATPHKILDHE
;
A
#
# COMPACT_ATOMS: atom_id res chain seq x y z
N MET A 1 10.80 -11.54 -5.17
CA MET A 1 10.93 -10.38 -6.07
C MET A 1 12.10 -9.55 -5.58
N ARG A 2 13.07 -9.20 -6.45
CA ARG A 2 14.27 -8.40 -6.11
C ARG A 2 13.93 -7.10 -5.36
N TRP A 3 12.82 -6.46 -5.72
CA TRP A 3 12.33 -5.26 -5.03
C TRP A 3 12.07 -5.47 -3.53
N ASN A 4 11.53 -6.62 -3.13
CA ASN A 4 11.24 -6.86 -1.71
C ASN A 4 12.51 -6.98 -0.88
N GLU A 5 13.59 -7.53 -1.44
CA GLU A 5 14.89 -7.61 -0.75
C GLU A 5 15.51 -6.22 -0.57
N LEU A 6 15.49 -5.41 -1.63
CA LEU A 6 15.97 -4.02 -1.58
C LEU A 6 15.18 -3.18 -0.57
N VAL A 7 13.85 -3.27 -0.59
CA VAL A 7 12.99 -2.55 0.35
C VAL A 7 13.22 -3.04 1.78
N ARG A 8 13.33 -4.35 2.01
CA ARG A 8 13.66 -4.89 3.34
C ARG A 8 14.99 -4.34 3.86
N ALA A 9 16.03 -4.38 3.02
CA ALA A 9 17.35 -3.89 3.38
C ALA A 9 17.34 -2.39 3.68
N ALA A 10 16.55 -1.60 2.95
CA ALA A 10 16.38 -0.17 3.19
C ALA A 10 15.65 0.12 4.51
N LEU A 11 14.50 -0.54 4.74
CA LEU A 11 13.67 -0.34 5.93
C LEU A 11 14.38 -0.76 7.23
N ASN A 12 15.17 -1.82 7.16
CA ASN A 12 15.82 -2.44 8.33
C ASN A 12 17.29 -2.02 8.47
N ARG A 13 17.73 -0.97 7.75
CA ARG A 13 19.08 -0.43 7.91
C ARG A 13 19.20 0.28 9.24
N SER A 14 20.09 -0.21 10.11
CA SER A 14 20.54 0.54 11.28
C SER A 14 21.25 1.80 10.82
N SER A 15 20.89 2.97 11.35
CA SER A 15 21.70 4.18 11.15
C SER A 15 23.11 3.89 11.65
N PRO A 16 24.17 4.19 10.88
CA PRO A 16 25.51 4.19 11.44
C PRO A 16 25.49 5.16 12.63
N SER A 17 26.04 4.73 13.77
CA SER A 17 26.34 5.64 14.88
C SER A 17 27.09 6.84 14.31
N PRO A 18 26.74 8.09 14.67
CA PRO A 18 27.51 9.24 14.21
C PRO A 18 28.95 9.05 14.71
N SER A 19 29.87 8.77 13.79
CA SER A 19 31.29 8.94 14.05
C SER A 19 31.53 10.44 14.24
N PRO A 20 32.26 10.86 15.29
CA PRO A 20 32.57 12.26 15.49
C PRO A 20 33.48 12.74 14.35
N GLY A 21 32.92 13.47 13.39
CA GLY A 21 33.67 14.15 12.34
C GLY A 21 33.23 13.78 10.92
N ALA A 22 32.26 14.51 10.38
CA ALA A 22 32.15 14.79 8.95
C ALA A 22 31.05 15.85 8.72
N THR A 23 31.48 17.11 8.59
CA THR A 23 30.68 18.20 8.03
C THR A 23 30.56 17.99 6.51
N GLY A 24 29.32 17.87 6.01
CA GLY A 24 29.07 17.74 4.57
C GLY A 24 27.58 17.84 4.26
N GLY A 25 27.15 19.04 3.87
CA GLY A 25 25.77 19.37 3.53
C GLY A 25 25.31 18.72 2.23
N GLY A 26 24.15 18.09 2.28
CA GLY A 26 23.38 17.64 1.13
C GLY A 26 21.94 17.48 1.58
N GLU A 27 21.03 18.24 0.97
CA GLU A 27 19.62 18.31 1.33
C GLU A 27 18.94 16.94 1.15
N LYS A 28 18.73 16.23 2.27
CA LYS A 28 17.99 14.97 2.28
C LYS A 28 16.52 15.28 2.51
N GLN A 29 15.68 14.88 1.55
CA GLN A 29 14.23 14.91 1.66
C GLN A 29 13.79 14.29 2.99
N LYS A 30 13.26 15.14 3.88
CA LYS A 30 12.94 14.82 5.27
C LYS A 30 11.59 14.12 5.33
N VAL A 31 11.56 12.81 5.09
CA VAL A 31 10.46 11.97 5.59
C VAL A 31 10.60 11.97 7.10
N HIS A 32 9.69 12.66 7.79
CA HIS A 32 9.71 12.71 9.26
C HIS A 32 9.52 11.29 9.81
N PRO A 33 10.51 10.70 10.52
CA PRO A 33 10.27 9.48 11.24
C PRO A 33 9.20 9.77 12.31
N VAL A 34 8.20 8.90 12.42
CA VAL A 34 7.28 8.89 13.56
C VAL A 34 8.15 8.91 14.81
N ARG A 35 7.92 9.90 15.69
CA ARG A 35 8.73 10.13 16.89
C ARG A 35 8.67 8.86 17.76
N ASP A 36 9.74 8.07 17.75
CA ASP A 36 9.88 6.97 18.70
C ASP A 36 9.98 7.61 20.09
N GLY A 37 8.98 7.37 20.95
CA GLY A 37 9.05 7.70 22.36
C GLY A 37 10.33 7.10 22.95
N ALA A 38 11.01 7.86 23.80
CA ALA A 38 12.29 7.51 24.42
C ALA A 38 12.28 6.07 24.97
N GLY A 39 13.03 5.16 24.33
CA GLY A 39 13.12 3.77 24.76
C GLY A 39 13.95 2.88 23.83
N GLY A 40 15.29 2.94 23.99
CA GLY A 40 16.25 1.94 23.50
C GLY A 40 16.41 1.81 21.98
N LEU A 41 17.56 1.30 21.56
CA LEU A 41 17.86 0.94 20.16
C LEU A 41 17.00 -0.27 19.73
N GLN A 42 15.69 -0.06 19.53
CA GLN A 42 14.81 -1.12 19.04
C GLN A 42 15.23 -1.48 17.61
N SER A 43 15.57 -2.75 17.41
CA SER A 43 15.81 -3.31 16.08
C SER A 43 14.64 -2.96 15.17
N ARG A 44 14.93 -2.23 14.08
CA ARG A 44 13.94 -1.93 13.04
C ARG A 44 13.65 -3.22 12.28
N ASP A 45 12.68 -3.99 12.77
CA ASP A 45 12.18 -5.21 12.12
C ASP A 45 10.93 -4.87 11.31
N PHE A 46 11.06 -4.40 10.07
CA PHE A 46 9.92 -4.31 9.15
C PHE A 46 9.76 -5.59 8.36
N ARG A 47 8.51 -6.08 8.29
CA ARG A 47 8.12 -7.29 7.58
C ARG A 47 7.10 -6.97 6.51
N CYS A 48 7.30 -7.55 5.33
CA CYS A 48 6.34 -7.45 4.23
C CYS A 48 5.09 -8.27 4.57
N VAL A 49 3.92 -7.62 4.50
CA VAL A 49 2.61 -8.25 4.64
C VAL A 49 2.05 -8.61 3.27
N VAL A 50 2.14 -7.68 2.32
CA VAL A 50 1.62 -7.84 0.97
C VAL A 50 2.62 -7.24 -0.01
N SER A 51 2.85 -7.94 -1.11
CA SER A 51 3.62 -7.43 -2.25
C SER A 51 2.95 -7.95 -3.51
N LYS A 52 2.38 -7.05 -4.31
CA LYS A 52 1.68 -7.39 -5.54
C LYS A 52 2.12 -6.47 -6.66
N GLN A 53 2.43 -7.08 -7.80
CA GLN A 53 2.70 -6.40 -9.05
C GLN A 53 1.61 -6.72 -10.07
N MET A 54 1.16 -5.71 -10.82
CA MET A 54 0.34 -5.83 -12.02
C MET A 54 0.99 -5.02 -13.14
N VAL A 55 1.57 -5.70 -14.13
CA VAL A 55 2.33 -5.08 -15.22
C VAL A 55 3.38 -4.11 -14.65
N GLY A 56 3.20 -2.79 -14.80
CA GLY A 56 4.11 -1.75 -14.32
C GLY A 56 3.76 -1.15 -12.95
N ILE A 57 2.71 -1.65 -12.28
CA ILE A 57 2.25 -1.15 -10.98
C ILE A 57 2.69 -2.12 -9.89
N LEU A 58 3.44 -1.63 -8.90
CA LEU A 58 3.87 -2.40 -7.73
C LEU A 58 3.33 -1.74 -6.45
N LEU A 59 2.56 -2.51 -5.66
CA LEU A 59 2.11 -2.11 -4.33
C LEU A 59 2.67 -3.10 -3.29
N THR A 60 3.43 -2.58 -2.33
CA THR A 60 3.94 -3.35 -1.20
C THR A 60 3.56 -2.69 0.13
N VAL A 61 3.14 -3.50 1.10
CA VAL A 61 2.79 -3.06 2.46
C VAL A 61 3.75 -3.72 3.44
N TRP A 62 4.47 -2.88 4.18
CA TRP A 62 5.44 -3.28 5.19
C TRP A 62 5.01 -2.77 6.56
N VAL A 63 5.10 -3.62 7.57
CA VAL A 63 4.70 -3.29 8.94
C VAL A 63 5.84 -3.60 9.89
N ARG A 64 5.93 -2.85 10.99
CA ARG A 64 6.84 -3.19 12.08
C ARG A 64 6.52 -4.57 12.66
N GLY A 65 7.54 -5.28 13.12
CA GLY A 65 7.47 -6.67 13.55
C GLY A 65 6.59 -6.85 14.78
N ASP A 66 6.62 -5.88 15.69
CA ASP A 66 5.73 -5.79 16.86
C ASP A 66 4.24 -5.64 16.47
N LEU A 67 3.96 -4.99 15.34
CA LEU A 67 2.61 -4.79 14.79
C LEU A 67 2.12 -5.95 13.92
N ARG A 68 3.02 -6.78 13.39
CA ARG A 68 2.71 -7.84 12.40
C ARG A 68 1.62 -8.81 12.85
N ARG A 69 1.54 -9.12 14.15
CA ARG A 69 0.53 -10.02 14.74
C ARG A 69 -0.89 -9.43 14.72
N PHE A 70 -1.01 -8.11 14.68
CA PHE A 70 -2.31 -7.41 14.65
C PHE A 70 -2.83 -7.22 13.22
N VAL A 71 -2.05 -7.57 12.20
CA VAL A 71 -2.48 -7.51 10.81
C VAL A 71 -3.38 -8.71 10.50
N ARG A 72 -4.63 -8.45 10.12
CA ARG A 72 -5.64 -9.47 9.85
C ARG A 72 -6.24 -9.29 8.45
N ARG A 73 -6.69 -10.40 7.87
CA ARG A 73 -7.47 -10.44 6.61
C ARG A 73 -6.87 -9.64 5.42
N PRO A 74 -5.56 -9.75 5.14
CA PRO A 74 -4.98 -9.12 3.96
C PRO A 74 -5.65 -9.67 2.69
N SER A 75 -5.97 -8.78 1.76
CA SER A 75 -6.60 -9.10 0.49
C SER A 75 -6.14 -8.12 -0.58
N VAL A 76 -6.14 -8.57 -1.83
CA VAL A 76 -5.61 -7.84 -2.97
C VAL A 76 -6.60 -7.91 -4.11
N SER A 77 -6.82 -6.78 -4.78
CA SER A 77 -7.62 -6.67 -5.99
C SER A 77 -6.79 -5.99 -7.08
N CYS A 78 -6.90 -6.46 -8.31
CA CYS A 78 -6.22 -5.88 -9.46
C CYS A 78 -7.27 -5.55 -10.52
N VAL A 79 -7.29 -4.31 -11.01
CA VAL A 79 -8.22 -3.84 -12.04
C VAL A 79 -7.39 -3.25 -13.17
N GLY A 80 -7.51 -3.80 -14.37
CA GLY A 80 -6.96 -3.18 -15.59
C GLY A 80 -7.95 -2.20 -16.19
N CYS A 81 -7.47 -1.05 -16.67
CA CYS A 81 -8.28 0.01 -17.32
C CYS A 81 -7.77 0.36 -18.72
N GLY A 82 -6.85 -0.42 -19.30
CA GLY A 82 -6.35 -0.13 -20.64
C GLY A 82 -7.37 -0.37 -21.77
N VAL A 83 -6.90 -0.52 -23.01
CA VAL A 83 -7.72 -0.80 -24.19
C VAL A 83 -8.72 -1.92 -23.91
N MET A 84 -9.99 -1.73 -24.32
CA MET A 84 -11.12 -2.62 -24.01
C MET A 84 -11.39 -2.86 -22.51
N GLY A 85 -10.89 -2.00 -21.62
CA GLY A 85 -11.07 -2.12 -20.17
C GLY A 85 -10.25 -3.23 -19.51
N CYS A 86 -9.22 -3.76 -20.19
CA CYS A 86 -8.34 -4.79 -19.62
C CYS A 86 -6.94 -4.89 -20.25
N LEU A 87 -6.71 -4.44 -21.48
CA LEU A 87 -5.42 -4.57 -22.17
C LEU A 87 -4.54 -3.32 -22.01
N GLY A 88 -3.35 -3.48 -21.44
CA GLY A 88 -2.36 -2.40 -21.35
C GLY A 88 -1.76 -2.28 -19.95
N ASN A 89 -1.03 -1.19 -19.72
CA ASN A 89 -0.34 -0.94 -18.45
C ASN A 89 -1.11 -0.01 -17.49
N LYS A 90 -2.40 0.24 -17.77
CA LYS A 90 -3.27 1.13 -16.99
C LYS A 90 -4.19 0.34 -16.07
N GLY A 91 -4.46 0.89 -14.89
CA GLY A 91 -5.30 0.27 -13.89
C GLY A 91 -4.80 0.49 -12.48
N ALA A 92 -5.12 -0.43 -11.56
CA ALA A 92 -4.72 -0.36 -10.16
C ALA A 92 -4.45 -1.71 -9.52
N VAL A 93 -3.60 -1.67 -8.50
CA VAL A 93 -3.48 -2.69 -7.46
C VAL A 93 -3.99 -2.10 -6.15
N SER A 94 -4.97 -2.76 -5.54
CA SER A 94 -5.57 -2.35 -4.28
C SER A 94 -5.30 -3.41 -3.21
N VAL A 95 -4.92 -2.99 -2.00
CA VAL A 95 -4.66 -3.88 -0.86
C VAL A 95 -5.52 -3.47 0.31
N ARG A 96 -6.30 -4.41 0.84
CA ARG A 96 -7.12 -4.26 2.03
C ARG A 96 -6.60 -5.13 3.17
N PHE A 97 -6.49 -4.59 4.36
CA PHE A 97 -6.23 -5.37 5.57
C PHE A 97 -6.81 -4.67 6.79
N TRP A 98 -6.80 -5.36 7.92
CA TRP A 98 -7.10 -4.80 9.22
C TRP A 98 -5.82 -4.70 10.04
N LEU A 99 -5.62 -3.60 10.74
CA LEU A 99 -4.63 -3.48 11.78
C LEU A 99 -5.37 -3.24 13.09
N ARG A 100 -5.36 -4.25 13.98
CA ARG A 100 -6.26 -4.29 15.15
C ARG A 100 -7.72 -4.20 14.68
N ASP A 101 -8.44 -3.18 15.12
CA ASP A 101 -9.85 -2.95 14.86
C ASP A 101 -10.09 -1.84 13.82
N THR A 102 -9.02 -1.40 13.14
CA THR A 102 -9.10 -0.42 12.05
C THR A 102 -8.85 -1.09 10.72
N SER A 103 -9.73 -0.85 9.75
CA SER A 103 -9.57 -1.33 8.38
C SER A 103 -8.78 -0.32 7.54
N PHE A 104 -7.91 -0.81 6.67
CA PHE A 104 -7.13 0.00 5.74
C PHE A 104 -7.32 -0.51 4.31
N CYS A 105 -7.40 0.42 3.35
CA CYS A 105 -7.34 0.13 1.93
C CYS A 105 -6.37 1.07 1.23
N PHE A 106 -5.29 0.52 0.67
CA PHE A 106 -4.33 1.26 -0.14
C PHE A 106 -4.58 0.97 -1.61
N VAL A 107 -4.62 2.01 -2.45
CA VAL A 107 -4.83 1.89 -3.89
C VAL A 107 -3.65 2.54 -4.61
N CYS A 108 -2.89 1.76 -5.38
CA CYS A 108 -1.84 2.26 -6.25
C CYS A 108 -2.32 2.11 -7.69
N CYS A 109 -2.41 3.22 -8.43
CA CYS A 109 -2.93 3.24 -9.79
C CYS A 109 -1.99 3.90 -10.79
N HIS A 110 -2.14 3.54 -12.05
CA HIS A 110 -1.55 4.18 -13.21
C HIS A 110 -2.69 4.44 -14.18
N LEU A 111 -3.14 5.69 -14.25
CA LEU A 111 -4.28 6.13 -15.06
C LEU A 111 -3.83 6.61 -16.44
N ALA A 112 -4.78 6.83 -17.35
CA ALA A 112 -4.57 7.37 -18.68
C ALA A 112 -3.63 8.59 -18.66
N SER A 113 -2.62 8.56 -19.53
CA SER A 113 -1.70 9.68 -19.75
C SER A 113 -2.23 10.59 -20.85
N GLY A 114 -1.69 11.80 -20.95
CA GLY A 114 -2.09 12.77 -21.98
C GLY A 114 -2.35 14.14 -21.35
N GLY A 115 -2.05 15.18 -22.12
CA GLY A 115 -2.17 16.58 -21.70
C GLY A 115 -3.00 17.42 -22.67
N ARG A 116 -3.74 16.78 -23.59
CA ARG A 116 -4.68 17.46 -24.47
C ARG A 116 -6.00 17.66 -23.74
N GLU A 117 -6.76 18.65 -24.19
CA GLU A 117 -8.14 18.84 -23.75
C GLU A 117 -8.95 17.56 -23.97
N GLY A 118 -9.69 17.12 -22.95
CA GLY A 118 -10.46 15.87 -22.95
C GLY A 118 -9.72 14.65 -22.40
N ASP A 119 -8.39 14.67 -22.23
CA ASP A 119 -7.65 13.54 -21.65
C ASP A 119 -8.00 13.29 -20.17
N GLU A 120 -8.50 14.31 -19.47
CA GLU A 120 -9.05 14.19 -18.12
C GLU A 120 -10.28 13.26 -18.06
N ALA A 121 -11.10 13.20 -19.10
CA ALA A 121 -12.25 12.31 -19.15
C ALA A 121 -11.80 10.84 -19.11
N HIS A 122 -10.70 10.50 -19.80
CA HIS A 122 -10.11 9.17 -19.75
C HIS A 122 -9.57 8.82 -18.36
N ARG A 123 -8.90 9.77 -17.68
CA ARG A 123 -8.43 9.57 -16.29
C ARG A 123 -9.59 9.36 -15.32
N ASN A 124 -10.65 10.13 -15.46
CA ASN A 124 -11.85 10.02 -14.62
C ASN A 124 -12.56 8.69 -14.87
N ALA A 125 -12.64 8.23 -16.13
CA ALA A 125 -13.19 6.92 -16.48
C ALA A 125 -12.37 5.78 -15.86
N ASP A 126 -11.04 5.84 -15.93
CA ASP A 126 -10.17 4.85 -15.28
C ASP A 126 -10.41 4.79 -13.77
N ALA A 127 -10.49 5.96 -13.11
CA ALA A 127 -10.73 6.05 -11.67
C ALA A 127 -12.11 5.48 -11.28
N ALA A 128 -13.15 5.84 -12.02
CA ALA A 128 -14.50 5.30 -11.83
C ALA A 128 -14.53 3.78 -11.99
N GLU A 129 -13.84 3.25 -12.99
CA GLU A 129 -13.75 1.82 -13.25
C GLU A 129 -12.98 1.07 -12.13
N ILE A 130 -11.90 1.66 -11.63
CA ILE A 130 -11.16 1.13 -10.46
C ILE A 130 -12.07 1.06 -9.24
N LEU A 131 -12.80 2.13 -8.92
CA LEU A 131 -13.74 2.15 -7.79
C LEU A 131 -14.84 1.10 -7.96
N ARG A 132 -15.41 0.99 -9.16
CA ARG A 132 -16.50 0.07 -9.48
C ARG A 132 -16.07 -1.40 -9.39
N ARG A 133 -14.94 -1.77 -10.00
CA ARG A 133 -14.49 -3.17 -10.13
C ARG A 133 -13.67 -3.69 -8.98
N THR A 134 -13.01 -2.82 -8.21
CA THR A 134 -12.26 -3.27 -7.06
C THR A 134 -13.19 -4.02 -6.10
N SER A 135 -12.81 -5.22 -5.70
CA SER A 135 -13.56 -6.03 -4.74
C SER A 135 -12.63 -6.95 -3.95
N PHE A 136 -12.93 -7.11 -2.68
CA PHE A 136 -12.21 -7.99 -1.77
C PHE A 136 -13.17 -9.06 -1.27
N PRO A 137 -12.78 -10.35 -1.15
CA PRO A 137 -13.72 -11.41 -0.77
C PRO A 137 -14.50 -11.09 0.51
N ARG A 138 -15.84 -11.20 0.45
CA ARG A 138 -16.69 -11.27 1.63
C ARG A 138 -16.41 -12.62 2.28
N ARG A 139 -15.93 -12.63 3.52
CA ARG A 139 -16.01 -13.87 4.30
C ARG A 139 -17.36 -13.87 4.98
N HIS A 140 -18.19 -14.84 4.63
CA HIS A 140 -19.40 -15.13 5.37
C HIS A 140 -18.98 -15.51 6.80
N CYS A 141 -19.29 -14.64 7.76
CA CYS A 141 -19.34 -15.06 9.15
C CYS A 141 -20.63 -15.86 9.29
N SER A 142 -20.52 -17.14 9.64
CA SER A 142 -21.65 -17.97 10.06
C SER A 142 -22.23 -17.55 11.42
N SER A 143 -21.70 -16.48 12.03
CA SER A 143 -22.23 -15.86 13.24
C SER A 143 -22.91 -14.52 12.93
N SER A 144 -24.15 -14.41 13.39
CA SER A 144 -25.11 -13.31 13.26
C SER A 144 -24.74 -12.03 14.01
N SER A 145 -23.48 -11.58 13.93
CA SER A 145 -23.03 -10.32 14.55
C SER A 145 -22.68 -9.29 13.47
N PRO A 146 -23.49 -8.23 13.29
CA PRO A 146 -23.30 -7.21 12.26
C PRO A 146 -22.08 -6.29 12.50
N SER A 147 -21.42 -6.36 13.65
CA SER A 147 -20.36 -5.43 14.08
C SER A 147 -18.97 -5.68 13.47
N LEU A 148 -18.81 -6.62 12.53
CA LEU A 148 -17.51 -6.97 11.94
C LEU A 148 -17.60 -7.28 10.43
N ALA A 149 -18.57 -6.67 9.75
CA ALA A 149 -18.64 -6.71 8.30
C ALA A 149 -17.31 -6.23 7.71
N THR A 150 -16.66 -7.08 6.94
CA THR A 150 -15.36 -6.74 6.35
C THR A 150 -15.61 -5.92 5.08
N PRO A 151 -14.99 -4.73 4.92
CA PRO A 151 -15.11 -3.93 3.71
C PRO A 151 -14.85 -4.77 2.46
N HIS A 152 -15.80 -4.70 1.53
CA HIS A 152 -15.79 -5.43 0.27
C HIS A 152 -15.34 -4.53 -0.88
N LYS A 153 -15.71 -3.26 -0.85
CA LYS A 153 -15.34 -2.20 -1.79
C LYS A 153 -14.38 -1.20 -1.15
N ILE A 154 -13.76 -0.38 -1.98
CA ILE A 154 -12.90 0.75 -1.53
C ILE A 154 -13.73 1.71 -0.68
N LEU A 155 -14.96 2.01 -1.11
CA LEU A 155 -15.86 2.96 -0.45
C LEU A 155 -16.59 2.39 0.79
N ASP A 156 -16.33 1.12 1.15
CA ASP A 156 -16.89 0.53 2.38
C ASP A 156 -16.00 0.85 3.62
N HIS A 157 -14.91 1.60 3.42
CA HIS A 157 -13.96 2.00 4.46
C HIS A 157 -14.29 3.42 4.96
N GLU A 158 -15.39 3.56 5.70
CA GLU A 158 -15.76 4.79 6.45
C GLU A 158 -15.35 4.68 7.92
#